data_AF-A0A1I5H0P6-F1
#
_entry.id   AF-A0A1I5H0P6-F1
#
_cell.length_a   1.000
_cell.length_b   1.000
_cell.length_c   1.000
_cell.angle_alpha   90.00
_cell.angle_beta   90.00
_cell.angle_gamma   90.00
#
_symmetry.space_group_name_H-M   'P 1'
#
loop_
_entity.id
_entity.type
_entity.pdbx_description
1 polymer ?
#
loop_
_entity_poly.entity_id
_entity_poly.type
_entity_poly.pdbx_seq_one_letter_code
_entity_poly.pdbx_strand_id
1 'polypeptide(L)' 'MDIRRLVGLNVARLRKERELKQEPLAEVAGFTQSYLSQIENGRINLTLLRLNDLAECFEVSPIEFFKHPS' A
#
# COMPACT_ATOMS: atom_id res chain seq x y z
N MET A 1 1.94 -3.87 -17.36
CA MET A 1 2.43 -3.97 -15.97
C MET A 1 1.33 -4.68 -15.16
N ASP A 2 1.67 -5.64 -14.30
CA ASP A 2 0.70 -6.29 -13.43
C ASP A 2 0.08 -5.25 -12.46
N ILE A 3 -1.26 -5.20 -12.37
CA ILE A 3 -1.97 -4.22 -11.53
C ILE A 3 -1.59 -4.32 -10.06
N ARG A 4 -1.27 -5.52 -9.56
CA ARG A 4 -0.81 -5.73 -8.18
C ARG A 4 0.52 -5.05 -7.93
N ARG A 5 1.40 -5.06 -8.93
CA ARG A 5 2.70 -4.38 -8.87
C ARG A 5 2.54 -2.86 -8.91
N LEU A 6 1.62 -2.34 -9.73
CA LEU A 6 1.30 -0.90 -9.76
C LEU A 6 0.82 -0.41 -8.39
N VAL A 7 -0.17 -1.10 -7.80
CA VAL A 7 -0.69 -0.80 -6.46
C VAL A 7 0.41 -0.90 -5.41
N GLY A 8 1.17 -2.00 -5.40
CA GLY A 8 2.27 -2.21 -4.46
C GLY A 8 3.34 -1.11 -4.49
N LEU A 9 3.72 -0.66 -5.69
CA LEU A 9 4.67 0.43 -5.87
C LEU A 9 4.15 1.75 -5.29
N ASN A 10 2.87 2.06 -5.47
CA ASN A 10 2.28 3.27 -4.90
C ASN A 10 2.10 3.20 -3.38
N VAL A 11 1.79 2.03 -2.82
CA VAL A 11 1.79 1.84 -1.36
C VAL A 11 3.20 2.12 -0.81
N ALA A 12 4.23 1.55 -1.43
CA ALA A 12 5.62 1.78 -1.02
C ALA A 12 6.04 3.25 -1.19
N ARG A 13 5.59 3.92 -2.26
CA ARG A 13 5.83 5.35 -2.51
C ARG A 13 5.22 6.20 -1.39
N LEU A 14 3.91 6.06 -1.15
CA LEU A 14 3.17 6.82 -0.13
C LEU A 14 3.75 6.60 1.27
N ARG A 15 4.19 5.38 1.59
CA ARG A 15 4.88 5.06 2.84
C ARG A 15 6.20 5.81 2.97
N LYS A 16 7.04 5.78 1.93
CA LYS A 16 8.35 6.44 1.92
C LYS A 16 8.25 7.96 1.97
N GLU A 17 7.27 8.56 1.28
CA GLU A 17 6.99 10.00 1.35
C GLU A 17 6.65 10.47 2.77
N ARG A 18 6.10 9.57 3.61
CA ARG A 18 5.80 9.82 5.02
C ARG A 18 6.88 9.33 5.98
N GLU A 19 8.03 8.90 5.46
CA GLU A 19 9.16 8.38 6.24
C GLU A 19 8.83 7.19 7.16
N LEU A 20 7.77 6.45 6.84
CA LEU A 20 7.31 5.33 7.66
C LEU A 20 8.08 4.04 7.34
N LYS A 21 8.43 3.27 8.37
CA LYS A 21 8.86 1.87 8.21
C LYS A 21 7.62 1.00 7.92
N GLN A 22 7.85 -0.22 7.40
CA GLN A 22 6.75 -1.16 7.13
C GLN A 22 6.05 -1.60 8.42
N GLU A 23 6.80 -1.83 9.49
CA GLU A 23 6.26 -2.35 10.74
C GLU A 23 5.25 -1.40 11.41
N PRO A 24 5.55 -0.10 11.60
CA PRO A 24 4.58 0.85 12.14
C PRO A 24 3.36 1.06 11.23
N LEU A 25 3.55 1.11 9.91
CA LEU A 25 2.42 1.23 8.98
C LEU A 25 1.51 0.00 9.05
N ALA A 26 2.10 -1.20 9.09
CA ALA A 26 1.35 -2.43 9.17
C ALA A 26 0.51 -2.48 10.45
N GLU A 27 1.08 -2.09 11.59
CA GLU A 27 0.35 -2.02 12.85
C GLU A 27 -0.86 -1.09 12.77
N VAL A 28 -0.68 0.15 12.31
CA VAL A 28 -1.75 1.15 12.21
C VAL A 28 -2.86 0.72 11.23
N ALA A 29 -2.49 0.10 10.10
CA ALA A 29 -3.45 -0.36 9.11
C ALA A 29 -3.99 -1.80 9.39
N GLY A 30 -3.68 -2.37 10.55
CA GLY A 30 -4.16 -3.69 10.97
C GLY A 30 -3.65 -4.84 10.10
N PHE A 31 -2.45 -4.72 9.54
CA PHE A 31 -1.73 -5.74 8.79
C PHE A 31 -0.58 -6.33 9.61
N THR A 32 -0.06 -7.46 9.15
CA THR A 32 1.29 -7.88 9.55
C THR A 32 2.33 -7.22 8.65
N GLN A 33 3.55 -7.00 9.17
CA GLN A 33 4.66 -6.46 8.39
C GLN A 33 4.98 -7.32 7.15
N SER A 34 4.87 -8.64 7.26
CA SER A 34 5.02 -9.58 6.14
C SER A 34 3.93 -9.39 5.07
N TYR A 35 2.67 -9.22 5.49
CA TYR A 35 1.56 -8.97 4.56
C TYR A 35 1.77 -7.65 3.81
N LEU A 36 2.13 -6.57 4.52
CA LEU A 36 2.47 -5.29 3.89
C LEU A 36 3.64 -5.41 2.91
N SER A 37 4.69 -6.16 3.26
CA SER A 37 5.80 -6.43 2.34
C SER A 37 5.34 -7.15 1.08
N GLN A 38 4.45 -8.14 1.19
CA GLN A 38 3.91 -8.83 0.02
C GLN A 38 3.02 -7.92 -0.84
N ILE A 39 2.29 -6.97 -0.25
CA ILE A 39 1.55 -5.91 -0.97
C ILE A 39 2.52 -5.05 -1.77
N GLU A 40 3.53 -4.47 -1.12
CA GLU A 40 4.48 -3.55 -1.75
C GLU A 40 5.24 -4.21 -2.92
N ASN A 41 5.43 -5.53 -2.86
CA ASN A 41 6.06 -6.32 -3.90
C ASN A 41 5.09 -6.88 -4.97
N GLY A 42 3.78 -6.56 -4.88
CA GLY A 42 2.76 -7.01 -5.82
C GLY A 42 2.50 -8.52 -5.81
N ARG A 43 2.79 -9.20 -4.70
CA ARG A 43 2.69 -10.67 -4.57
C ARG A 43 1.28 -11.15 -4.21
N ILE A 44 0.41 -10.25 -3.73
CA ILE A 44 -0.95 -10.60 -3.31
C ILE A 44 -1.99 -9.86 -4.14
N ASN A 45 -3.18 -10.45 -4.27
CA ASN A 45 -4.36 -9.74 -4.75
C ASN A 45 -5.07 -9.07 -3.56
N LEU A 46 -4.99 -7.75 -3.47
CA LEU A 46 -5.65 -7.00 -2.40
C LEU A 46 -7.16 -7.01 -2.61
N THR A 47 -7.94 -7.15 -1.53
CA THR A 47 -9.38 -6.84 -1.61
C THR A 47 -9.58 -5.33 -1.57
N LEU A 48 -10.72 -4.87 -2.10
CA LEU A 48 -11.04 -3.43 -2.10
C LEU A 48 -11.17 -2.85 -0.68
N LEU A 49 -11.67 -3.63 0.28
CA LEU A 49 -11.74 -3.19 1.68
C LEU A 49 -10.35 -2.93 2.27
N ARG A 50 -9.40 -3.85 2.05
CA ARG A 50 -8.02 -3.65 2.53
C ARG A 50 -7.30 -2.52 1.80
N LEU A 51 -7.69 -2.22 0.55
CA LEU A 51 -7.19 -1.07 -0.18
C LEU A 51 -7.73 0.24 0.43
N ASN A 52 -9.00 0.24 0.84
CA ASN A 52 -9.62 1.35 1.53
C ASN A 52 -8.98 1.60 2.91
N ASP A 53 -8.68 0.55 3.68
CA ASP A 53 -7.98 0.69 4.98
C ASP A 53 -6.62 1.39 4.81
N LEU A 54 -5.88 1.06 3.75
CA LEU A 54 -4.65 1.76 3.40
C LEU A 54 -4.90 3.22 2.98
N ALA A 55 -5.96 3.47 2.22
CA ALA A 55 -6.34 4.83 1.79
C ALA A 55 -6.62 5.73 3.01
N GLU A 56 -7.38 5.20 3.98
CA GLU A 56 -7.70 5.88 5.24
C GLU A 56 -6.44 6.10 6.07
N CYS A 57 -5.58 5.08 6.23
CA CYS A 57 -4.33 5.19 6.97
C CYS A 57 -3.37 6.24 6.37
N PHE A 58 -3.36 6.39 5.05
CA PHE A 58 -2.55 7.39 4.36
C PHE A 58 -3.25 8.74 4.21
N GLU A 59 -4.53 8.86 4.57
CA GLU A 59 -5.38 10.03 4.33
C GLU A 59 -5.38 10.46 2.84
N VAL A 60 -5.55 9.49 1.94
CA VAL A 60 -5.60 9.71 0.50
C VAL A 60 -6.83 9.09 -0.15
N SER A 61 -7.15 9.55 -1.36
CA SER A 61 -8.14 8.85 -2.19
C SER A 61 -7.57 7.49 -2.66
N PRO A 62 -8.37 6.41 -2.72
CA PRO A 62 -7.97 5.12 -3.28
C PRO A 62 -7.35 5.20 -4.68
N ILE A 63 -7.66 6.24 -5.46
CA ILE A 63 -7.09 6.44 -6.80
C ILE A 63 -5.57 6.64 -6.79
N GLU A 64 -4.99 7.11 -5.67
CA GLU A 64 -3.55 7.30 -5.54
C GLU A 64 -2.75 6.00 -5.74
N PHE A 65 -3.35 4.84 -5.46
CA PHE A 65 -2.70 3.54 -5.64
C PHE A 65 -2.60 3.12 -7.10
N PHE A 66 -3.34 3.76 -8.00
CA PHE A 66 -3.39 3.42 -9.43
C PHE A 66 -2.65 4.43 -10.31
N LYS A 67 -2.01 5.46 -9.73
CA LYS A 67 -1.21 6.41 -10.50
C LYS A 67 0.03 5.74 -11.07
N HIS A 68 0.31 5.97 -12.35
CA HIS A 68 1.57 5.52 -12.93
C HIS A 68 2.71 6.38 -12.37
N PRO A 69 3.78 5.77 -11.82
CA PRO A 69 4.98 6.53 -11.49
C PRO A 69 5.55 7.11 -12.79
N SER A 70 5.74 8.43 -12.83
CA SER A 70 6.48 9.12 -13.90
C SER A 70 7.97 8.80 -13.84
#